data_AF-A0A9W8ZUX1-F1
#
_entry.id   AF-A0A9W8ZUX1-F1
#
_cell.length_a   1.000
_cell.length_b   1.000
_cell.length_c   1.000
_cell.angle_alpha   90.00
_cell.angle_beta   90.00
_cell.angle_gamma   90.00
#
_symmetry.space_group_name_H-M   'P 1'
#
loop_
_entity.id
_entity.type
_entity.pdbx_description
1 polymer ?
#
loop_
_entity_poly.entity_id
_entity_poly.type
_entity_poly.pdbx_seq_one_letter_code
_entity_poly.pdbx_strand_id
1 'polypeptide(L)'
;MLFRTIVLLQFIMDACTVCIAASIPQRMATPHCRGSYQTPEIGRSLRDRDLISLEAGSLERRLDSQEIRNRKWAEQLNEPWLDFCPDDCEGFGQNSNYFLEDISKKIVKRVPLSRTGAARNIFTLPRDSKYKVNSSRKTYKGDDIALKFVDLNKRNAACEVVSLQDFEYFIDAGIVKEHPGIGVIVMKKQPGKPLHKIKAWQEAPLKQKFAIYHKVQSTVCSKIYDWIERRELLYSDFTPLNILVILDGKGESIRLKSVKIVDFGPPGVVETKYTPTPQVFQQFFSARWDFLWEPLVVIPENERPRSACPALLK
;
A
#
# COMPACT_ATOMS: atom_id res chain seq x y z
N MET A 1 -6.46 48.31 -44.61
CA MET A 1 -5.89 47.20 -45.40
C MET A 1 -5.97 45.94 -44.55
N LEU A 2 -7.04 45.18 -44.76
CA LEU A 2 -7.47 44.01 -44.00
C LEU A 2 -7.06 42.72 -44.74
N PHE A 3 -6.71 41.69 -43.96
CA PHE A 3 -6.88 40.25 -44.23
C PHE A 3 -6.42 39.65 -45.57
N ARG A 4 -5.27 38.94 -45.53
CA ARG A 4 -4.89 37.76 -46.35
C ARG A 4 -3.86 36.99 -45.50
N THR A 5 -3.90 35.69 -45.19
CA THR A 5 -4.35 34.52 -45.96
C THR A 5 -4.53 33.34 -44.98
N ILE A 6 -5.71 32.73 -44.97
CA ILE A 6 -5.97 31.35 -44.55
C ILE A 6 -6.17 30.55 -45.86
N VAL A 7 -5.93 29.24 -45.83
CA VAL A 7 -6.23 28.20 -46.84
C VAL A 7 -5.01 27.73 -47.67
N LEU A 8 -4.42 26.63 -47.20
CA LEU A 8 -3.88 25.55 -48.03
C LEU A 8 -4.30 24.24 -47.31
N LEU A 9 -5.45 23.65 -47.70
CA LEU A 9 -5.52 22.42 -48.51
C LEU A 9 -4.72 21.28 -47.85
N GLN A 10 -5.31 20.31 -47.16
CA GLN A 10 -6.51 19.51 -47.49
C GLN A 10 -6.39 18.86 -48.87
N PHE A 11 -5.33 18.07 -49.04
CA PHE A 11 -5.25 16.96 -49.98
C PHE A 11 -4.35 15.89 -49.36
N ILE A 12 -4.97 14.79 -48.95
CA ILE A 12 -4.51 13.38 -48.88
C ILE A 12 -5.40 12.73 -47.81
N MET A 13 -6.64 12.50 -48.21
CA MET A 13 -7.45 11.40 -47.75
C MET A 13 -8.07 10.79 -49.01
N ASP A 14 -8.23 9.46 -48.96
CA ASP A 14 -9.01 8.61 -49.85
C ASP A 14 -8.27 7.99 -51.05
N ALA A 15 -7.48 6.95 -50.75
CA ALA A 15 -7.57 5.69 -51.49
C ALA A 15 -7.11 4.53 -50.60
N CYS A 16 -7.91 3.46 -50.60
CA CYS A 16 -7.68 2.13 -49.99
C CYS A 16 -8.24 1.88 -48.58
N THR A 17 -9.55 2.01 -48.46
CA THR A 17 -10.39 1.01 -47.79
C THR A 17 -10.40 -0.28 -48.63
N VAL A 18 -10.09 -1.44 -48.03
CA VAL A 18 -10.78 -2.75 -48.16
C VAL A 18 -9.95 -3.84 -47.45
N CYS A 19 -10.54 -4.33 -46.35
CA CYS A 19 -10.57 -5.70 -45.85
C CYS A 19 -9.30 -6.57 -45.90
N ILE A 20 -8.65 -6.73 -44.75
CA ILE A 20 -8.27 -8.06 -44.24
C ILE A 20 -8.65 -8.14 -42.76
N ALA A 21 -9.68 -8.94 -42.49
CA ALA A 21 -9.93 -9.50 -41.18
C ALA A 21 -8.80 -10.49 -40.85
N ALA A 22 -8.09 -10.29 -39.73
CA ALA A 22 -7.44 -11.37 -38.98
C ALA A 22 -6.79 -10.82 -37.70
N SER A 23 -6.92 -11.60 -36.63
CA SER A 23 -6.15 -11.54 -35.38
C SER A 23 -6.36 -10.32 -34.47
N ILE A 24 -7.52 -10.35 -33.78
CA ILE A 24 -7.55 -9.94 -32.36
C ILE A 24 -6.46 -10.76 -31.65
N PRO A 25 -5.49 -10.17 -30.94
CA PRO A 25 -4.67 -10.95 -30.03
C PRO A 25 -5.60 -11.42 -28.93
N GLN A 26 -5.93 -12.71 -28.94
CA GLN A 26 -6.45 -13.40 -27.77
C GLN A 26 -5.44 -13.12 -26.65
N ARG A 27 -5.79 -12.20 -25.74
CA ARG A 27 -5.14 -12.14 -24.43
C ARG A 27 -5.24 -13.55 -23.88
N MET A 28 -4.07 -14.17 -23.74
CA MET A 28 -3.93 -15.50 -23.18
C MET A 28 -4.73 -15.53 -21.88
N ALA A 29 -5.57 -16.55 -21.75
CA ALA A 29 -6.31 -16.85 -20.54
C ALA A 29 -5.34 -16.77 -19.35
N THR A 30 -5.68 -15.94 -18.37
CA THR A 30 -4.98 -15.87 -17.10
C THR A 30 -4.94 -17.26 -16.46
N PRO A 31 -3.79 -17.71 -15.93
CA PRO A 31 -3.75 -18.96 -15.21
C PRO A 31 -4.65 -18.83 -13.97
N HIS A 32 -5.63 -19.73 -13.86
CA HIS A 32 -6.38 -19.91 -12.61
C HIS A 32 -5.40 -20.04 -11.44
N CYS A 33 -5.52 -19.15 -10.44
CA CYS A 33 -4.81 -19.22 -9.17
C CYS A 33 -5.10 -20.58 -8.50
N ARG A 34 -4.31 -21.62 -8.81
CA ARG A 34 -4.27 -22.89 -8.06
C ARG A 34 -3.15 -22.79 -7.03
N GLY A 35 -3.47 -22.21 -5.88
CA GLY A 35 -2.65 -22.27 -4.68
C GLY A 35 -3.47 -22.89 -3.55
N SER A 36 -3.32 -24.19 -3.32
CA SER A 36 -3.87 -24.87 -2.15
C SER A 36 -2.98 -24.55 -0.95
N TYR A 37 -3.53 -23.91 0.08
CA TYR A 37 -2.91 -23.86 1.40
C TYR A 37 -2.86 -25.28 1.97
N GLN A 38 -1.69 -25.92 1.98
CA GLN A 38 -1.47 -27.14 2.76
C GLN A 38 -0.73 -26.77 4.05
N THR A 39 -1.43 -26.93 5.17
CA THR A 39 -0.87 -26.87 6.52
C THR A 39 -0.03 -28.13 6.79
N PRO A 40 1.16 -28.01 7.42
CA PRO A 40 1.95 -29.16 7.77
C PRO A 40 1.39 -29.85 9.03
N GLU A 41 1.15 -31.16 8.95
CA GLU A 41 0.79 -31.99 10.10
C GLU A 41 1.98 -32.08 11.08
N ILE A 42 1.82 -31.49 12.26
CA ILE A 42 2.79 -31.63 13.36
C ILE A 42 2.36 -32.81 14.22
N GLY A 43 2.97 -33.97 13.98
CA GLY A 43 2.90 -35.09 14.91
C GLY A 43 3.71 -34.80 16.16
N ARG A 44 3.07 -34.69 17.33
CA ARG A 44 3.76 -34.77 18.63
C ARG A 44 3.02 -35.59 19.67
N SER A 45 3.88 -36.34 20.36
CA SER A 45 3.68 -37.38 21.35
C SER A 45 2.92 -36.93 22.61
N LEU A 46 2.11 -37.86 23.11
CA LEU A 46 1.30 -37.77 24.32
C LEU A 46 2.17 -37.91 25.58
N ARG A 47 2.37 -36.81 26.31
CA ARG A 47 2.47 -36.72 27.79
C ARG A 47 2.82 -35.27 28.16
N ASP A 48 1.80 -34.53 28.55
CA ASP A 48 1.79 -33.30 29.39
C ASP A 48 0.48 -32.54 29.11
N ARG A 49 -0.66 -33.12 29.54
CA ARG A 49 -1.98 -32.81 28.94
C ARG A 49 -2.79 -31.69 29.61
N ASP A 50 -2.48 -31.27 30.84
CA ASP A 50 -3.45 -30.45 31.59
C ASP A 50 -3.07 -28.98 31.78
N LEU A 51 -1.78 -28.61 31.66
CA LEU A 51 -1.35 -27.19 31.61
C LEU A 51 -1.16 -26.67 30.17
N ILE A 52 -0.87 -27.56 29.22
CA ILE A 52 -0.73 -27.22 27.79
C ILE A 52 -2.11 -26.98 27.14
N SER A 53 -3.19 -27.59 27.63
CA SER A 53 -4.52 -27.49 27.00
C SER A 53 -5.16 -26.11 27.07
N LEU A 54 -4.86 -25.30 28.10
CA LEU A 54 -5.41 -23.94 28.24
C LEU A 54 -4.64 -22.92 27.37
N GLU A 55 -3.32 -23.07 27.27
CA GLU A 55 -2.50 -22.26 26.37
C GLU A 55 -2.67 -22.66 24.91
N ALA A 56 -2.77 -23.96 24.59
CA ALA A 56 -3.06 -24.46 23.25
C ALA A 56 -4.45 -24.02 22.77
N GLY A 57 -5.49 -24.14 23.60
CA GLY A 57 -6.83 -23.65 23.25
C GLY A 57 -6.92 -22.12 23.14
N SER A 58 -6.03 -21.36 23.80
CA SER A 58 -5.91 -19.90 23.59
C SER A 58 -5.08 -19.55 22.36
N LEU A 59 -4.10 -20.37 21.99
CA LEU A 59 -3.25 -20.17 20.83
C LEU A 59 -3.98 -20.57 19.54
N GLU A 60 -4.65 -21.72 19.53
CA GLU A 60 -5.54 -22.17 18.45
C GLU A 60 -6.63 -21.14 18.18
N ARG A 61 -7.35 -20.67 19.20
CA ARG A 61 -8.35 -19.59 19.03
C ARG A 61 -7.77 -18.30 18.46
N ARG A 62 -6.51 -17.95 18.78
CA ARG A 62 -5.83 -16.76 18.23
C ARG A 62 -5.37 -16.98 16.79
N LEU A 63 -4.88 -18.18 16.47
CA LEU A 63 -4.50 -18.58 15.12
C LEU A 63 -5.73 -18.62 14.21
N ASP A 64 -6.82 -19.25 14.65
CA ASP A 64 -8.11 -19.27 13.95
C ASP A 64 -8.65 -17.86 13.72
N SER A 65 -8.58 -16.99 14.73
CA SER A 65 -9.03 -15.60 14.62
C SER A 65 -8.19 -14.81 13.60
N GLN A 66 -6.88 -15.06 13.55
CA GLN A 66 -5.98 -14.39 12.61
C GLN A 66 -6.15 -14.93 11.19
N GLU A 67 -6.33 -16.25 11.02
CA GLU A 67 -6.58 -16.88 9.73
C GLU A 67 -7.93 -16.44 9.15
N ILE A 68 -8.99 -16.43 9.96
CA ILE A 68 -10.30 -15.89 9.58
C ILE A 68 -10.18 -14.43 9.16
N ARG A 69 -9.42 -13.62 9.89
CA ARG A 69 -9.20 -12.21 9.55
C ARG A 69 -8.43 -12.06 8.24
N ASN A 70 -7.37 -12.85 8.02
CA ASN A 70 -6.60 -12.83 6.79
C ASN A 70 -7.46 -13.27 5.59
N ARG A 71 -8.31 -14.27 5.78
CA ARG A 71 -9.26 -14.72 4.77
C ARG A 71 -10.27 -13.63 4.43
N LYS A 72 -10.93 -13.02 5.43
CA LYS A 72 -11.85 -11.89 5.21
C LYS A 72 -11.16 -10.71 4.53
N TRP A 73 -9.90 -10.43 4.89
CA TRP A 73 -9.10 -9.38 4.28
C TRP A 73 -8.91 -9.63 2.77
N ALA A 74 -8.63 -10.89 2.39
CA ALA A 74 -8.43 -11.30 1.00
C ALA A 74 -9.75 -11.40 0.21
N GLU A 75 -10.83 -11.89 0.85
CA GLU A 75 -12.16 -11.99 0.23
C GLU A 75 -12.69 -10.63 -0.21
N GLN A 76 -12.40 -9.56 0.53
CA GLN A 76 -12.73 -8.20 0.12
C GLN A 76 -12.05 -7.74 -1.16
N LEU A 77 -10.96 -8.39 -1.61
CA LEU A 77 -10.28 -8.07 -2.86
C LEU A 77 -10.78 -8.91 -4.05
N ASN A 78 -11.75 -9.79 -3.84
CA ASN A 78 -12.39 -10.57 -4.90
C ASN A 78 -13.49 -9.77 -5.61
N GLU A 79 -13.13 -8.61 -6.13
CA GLU A 79 -14.01 -7.73 -6.88
C GLU A 79 -13.85 -7.96 -8.39
N PRO A 80 -14.93 -7.88 -9.22
CA PRO A 80 -14.85 -8.12 -10.66
C PRO A 80 -13.88 -7.18 -11.40
N TRP A 81 -13.64 -6.00 -10.85
CA TRP A 81 -12.76 -4.97 -11.42
C TRP A 81 -11.30 -5.09 -10.96
N LEU A 82 -11.00 -6.00 -10.05
CA LEU A 82 -9.64 -6.28 -9.55
C LEU A 82 -9.03 -7.50 -10.22
N ASP A 83 -7.72 -7.46 -10.43
CA ASP A 83 -6.93 -8.65 -10.78
C ASP A 83 -6.11 -9.12 -9.58
N PHE A 84 -6.82 -9.58 -8.55
CA PHE A 84 -6.20 -10.01 -7.32
C PHE A 84 -5.84 -11.50 -7.35
N CYS A 85 -4.54 -11.79 -7.23
CA CYS A 85 -4.06 -13.11 -6.84
C CYS A 85 -3.05 -12.93 -5.69
N PRO A 86 -3.21 -13.59 -4.52
CA PRO A 86 -2.39 -13.32 -3.33
C PRO A 86 -0.87 -13.47 -3.52
N ASP A 87 -0.47 -14.35 -4.44
CA ASP A 87 0.93 -14.64 -4.75
C ASP A 87 1.42 -13.96 -6.04
N ASP A 88 0.56 -13.20 -6.71
CA ASP A 88 0.90 -12.52 -7.96
C ASP A 88 1.06 -11.02 -7.70
N CYS A 89 2.23 -10.51 -8.06
CA CYS A 89 2.54 -9.09 -8.03
C CYS A 89 3.66 -8.83 -9.02
N GLU A 90 3.64 -7.65 -9.63
CA GLU A 90 4.73 -7.22 -10.48
C GLU A 90 6.03 -7.20 -9.67
N GLY A 91 7.07 -7.90 -10.15
CA GLY A 91 8.31 -8.14 -9.42
C GLY A 91 8.40 -9.50 -8.70
N PHE A 92 7.34 -10.31 -8.70
CA PHE A 92 7.39 -11.65 -8.09
C PHE A 92 8.46 -12.54 -8.74
N GLY A 93 9.32 -13.13 -7.91
CA GLY A 93 10.44 -13.94 -8.35
C GLY A 93 11.61 -13.16 -8.94
N GLN A 94 11.56 -11.82 -8.95
CA GLN A 94 12.54 -10.96 -9.59
C GLN A 94 13.53 -10.32 -8.60
N ASN A 95 13.68 -10.84 -7.39
CA ASN A 95 14.56 -10.28 -6.36
C ASN A 95 15.98 -9.99 -6.88
N SER A 96 16.55 -10.89 -7.70
CA SER A 96 17.88 -10.70 -8.29
C SER A 96 17.97 -9.51 -9.25
N ASN A 97 16.87 -9.02 -9.82
CA ASN A 97 16.86 -7.90 -10.75
C ASN A 97 16.86 -6.55 -10.02
N TYR A 98 16.31 -6.51 -8.80
CA TYR A 98 16.14 -5.27 -8.03
C TYR A 98 17.16 -5.12 -6.90
N PHE A 99 17.68 -6.22 -6.36
CA PHE A 99 18.64 -6.21 -5.24
C PHE A 99 20.02 -6.67 -5.74
N LEU A 100 20.69 -5.80 -6.50
CA LEU A 100 21.97 -6.11 -7.15
C LEU A 100 23.18 -5.56 -6.37
N GLU A 101 23.08 -4.31 -5.93
CA GLU A 101 24.24 -3.58 -5.41
C GLU A 101 24.43 -3.78 -3.91
N ASP A 102 25.68 -3.90 -3.46
CA ASP A 102 26.02 -3.88 -2.03
C ASP A 102 25.92 -2.45 -1.48
N ILE A 103 24.91 -2.21 -0.64
CA ILE A 103 24.70 -0.90 0.01
C ILE A 103 25.12 -0.88 1.47
N SER A 104 25.79 -1.93 1.98
CA SER A 104 26.13 -2.11 3.41
C SER A 104 26.81 -0.88 4.01
N LYS A 105 27.81 -0.33 3.30
CA LYS A 105 28.57 0.86 3.74
C LYS A 105 27.72 2.12 3.84
N LYS A 106 26.67 2.25 3.02
CA LYS A 106 25.78 3.43 3.01
C LYS A 106 24.82 3.44 4.20
N ILE A 107 24.52 2.27 4.76
CA ILE A 107 23.49 2.09 5.79
C ILE A 107 24.07 1.70 7.16
N VAL A 108 25.39 1.75 7.32
CA VAL A 108 26.07 1.33 8.55
C VAL A 108 25.63 2.14 9.78
N LYS A 109 25.36 3.45 9.60
CA LYS A 109 24.92 4.37 10.67
C LYS A 109 23.40 4.42 10.85
N ARG A 110 22.65 3.44 10.33
CA ARG A 110 21.18 3.44 10.40
C ARG A 110 20.68 3.49 11.84
N VAL A 111 19.57 4.19 12.04
CA VAL A 111 18.87 4.30 13.32
C VAL A 111 17.43 3.82 13.17
N PRO A 112 16.89 3.05 14.13
CA PRO A 112 15.53 2.54 14.02
C PRO A 112 14.51 3.69 13.98
N LEU A 113 13.54 3.62 13.07
CA LEU A 113 12.52 4.66 12.91
C LEU A 113 11.48 4.59 14.04
N SER A 114 11.30 3.41 14.63
CA SER A 114 10.55 3.20 15.86
C SER A 114 11.30 2.25 16.81
N ARG A 115 11.25 2.53 18.12
CA ARG A 115 11.79 1.63 19.15
C ARG A 115 10.79 0.56 19.59
N THR A 116 9.53 0.64 19.13
CA THR A 116 8.41 -0.24 19.56
C THR A 116 7.48 -0.58 18.38
N GLY A 117 6.92 -1.79 18.35
CA GLY A 117 5.85 -2.18 17.40
C GLY A 117 6.33 -2.69 16.04
N ALA A 118 5.43 -2.70 15.04
CA ALA A 118 5.57 -3.37 13.73
C ALA A 118 6.73 -2.88 12.82
N ALA A 119 7.26 -1.68 13.04
CA ALA A 119 8.32 -1.08 12.22
C ALA A 119 9.76 -1.51 12.61
N ARG A 120 9.96 -2.73 13.14
CA ARG A 120 11.28 -3.18 13.65
C ARG A 120 12.35 -3.30 12.56
N ASN A 121 11.93 -3.56 11.33
CA ASN A 121 12.79 -3.66 10.16
C ASN A 121 12.90 -2.33 9.38
N ILE A 122 12.38 -1.23 9.91
CA ILE A 122 12.41 0.09 9.26
C ILE A 122 13.34 1.03 10.03
N PHE A 123 14.29 1.60 9.30
CA PHE A 123 15.32 2.49 9.79
C PHE A 123 15.32 3.80 9.02
N THR A 124 16.11 4.76 9.48
CA THR A 124 16.47 6.00 8.78
C THR A 124 17.97 6.25 9.00
N LEU A 125 18.52 7.30 8.43
CA LEU A 125 19.90 7.70 8.71
C LEU A 125 19.93 8.98 9.58
N PRO A 126 21.07 9.28 10.25
CA PRO A 126 21.23 10.52 11.00
C PRO A 126 21.00 11.77 10.14
N ARG A 127 20.46 12.83 10.74
CA ARG A 127 20.08 14.07 10.04
C ARG A 127 21.24 14.78 9.33
N ASP A 128 22.43 14.67 9.88
CA ASP A 128 23.68 15.21 9.36
C ASP A 128 24.31 14.34 8.25
N SER A 129 23.78 13.14 8.04
CA SER A 129 24.25 12.23 6.99
C SER A 129 23.58 12.48 5.65
N LYS A 130 24.22 11.97 4.59
CA LYS A 130 23.72 12.04 3.21
C LYS A 130 23.68 10.63 2.60
N TYR A 131 22.62 10.33 1.88
CA TYR A 131 22.49 9.12 1.07
C TYR A 131 22.68 9.45 -0.40
N LYS A 132 23.73 8.90 -1.02
CA LYS A 132 24.00 9.04 -2.46
C LYS A 132 23.50 7.80 -3.20
N VAL A 133 22.60 7.99 -4.16
CA VAL A 133 22.12 6.92 -5.03
C VAL A 133 23.26 6.55 -5.99
N ASN A 134 23.52 5.26 -6.22
CA ASN A 134 24.63 4.86 -7.10
C ASN A 134 24.31 5.11 -8.57
N SER A 135 23.09 4.78 -8.98
CA SER A 135 22.60 4.94 -10.36
C SER A 135 22.34 6.39 -10.77
N SER A 136 22.47 7.38 -9.87
CA SER A 136 22.18 8.77 -10.20
C SER A 136 23.07 9.78 -9.45
N ARG A 137 23.09 11.03 -9.93
CA ARG A 137 23.74 12.15 -9.21
C ARG A 137 22.90 12.65 -8.02
N LYS A 138 21.75 12.04 -7.72
CA LYS A 138 20.86 12.49 -6.64
C LYS A 138 21.42 12.13 -5.27
N THR A 139 21.29 13.06 -4.34
CA THR A 139 21.68 12.90 -2.93
C THR A 139 20.52 13.32 -2.05
N TYR A 140 20.22 12.52 -1.04
CA TYR A 140 19.14 12.75 -0.07
C TYR A 140 19.73 13.01 1.32
N LYS A 141 19.05 13.80 2.15
CA LYS A 141 19.42 13.89 3.57
C LYS A 141 19.03 12.60 4.27
N GLY A 142 19.81 12.21 5.27
CA GLY A 142 19.62 10.94 5.94
C GLY A 142 18.27 10.79 6.65
N ASP A 143 17.76 11.87 7.22
CA ASP A 143 16.48 11.90 7.93
C ASP A 143 15.25 12.06 7.03
N ASP A 144 15.47 12.30 5.73
CA ASP A 144 14.44 12.38 4.67
C ASP A 144 14.16 11.00 4.02
N ILE A 145 14.94 9.97 4.37
CA ILE A 145 14.79 8.61 3.82
C ILE A 145 14.40 7.59 4.89
N ALA A 146 13.73 6.53 4.45
CA ALA A 146 13.48 5.32 5.20
C ALA A 146 14.16 4.13 4.53
N LEU A 147 14.65 3.20 5.34
CA LEU A 147 15.33 1.98 4.94
C LEU A 147 14.50 0.81 5.45
N LYS A 148 13.93 -0.02 4.57
CA LYS A 148 13.19 -1.23 4.96
C LYS A 148 14.04 -2.46 4.65
N PHE A 149 14.31 -3.25 5.67
CA PHE A 149 14.99 -4.54 5.52
C PHE A 149 13.96 -5.60 5.12
N VAL A 150 14.25 -6.34 4.06
CA VAL A 150 13.39 -7.37 3.48
C VAL A 150 14.14 -8.69 3.36
N ASP A 151 13.40 -9.79 3.45
CA ASP A 151 13.92 -11.15 3.30
C ASP A 151 13.87 -11.56 1.83
N LEU A 152 15.04 -11.73 1.21
CA LEU A 152 15.18 -12.10 -0.21
C LEU A 152 14.88 -13.57 -0.49
N ASN A 153 14.75 -14.40 0.55
CA ASN A 153 14.23 -15.76 0.39
C ASN A 153 12.72 -15.75 0.06
N LYS A 154 12.02 -14.65 0.37
CA LYS A 154 10.64 -14.44 -0.06
C LYS A 154 10.61 -13.91 -1.48
N ARG A 155 9.95 -14.65 -2.38
CA ARG A 155 9.89 -14.33 -3.82
C ARG A 155 9.24 -12.98 -4.13
N ASN A 156 8.48 -12.41 -3.21
CA ASN A 156 7.74 -11.16 -3.40
C ASN A 156 8.43 -9.91 -2.84
N ALA A 157 9.70 -9.99 -2.39
CA ALA A 157 10.41 -8.83 -1.86
C ALA A 157 10.56 -7.70 -2.88
N ALA A 158 10.78 -8.04 -4.16
CA ALA A 158 10.84 -7.07 -5.25
C ALA A 158 9.49 -6.41 -5.58
N CYS A 159 8.35 -6.99 -5.18
CA CYS A 159 7.05 -6.37 -5.47
C CYS A 159 6.87 -5.02 -4.80
N GLU A 160 7.38 -4.86 -3.58
CA GLU A 160 7.36 -3.56 -2.91
C GLU A 160 8.24 -2.54 -3.63
N VAL A 161 9.35 -2.97 -4.24
CA VAL A 161 10.20 -2.06 -5.03
C VAL A 161 9.43 -1.52 -6.22
N VAL A 162 8.76 -2.39 -6.98
CA VAL A 162 7.93 -1.99 -8.14
C VAL A 162 6.81 -1.05 -7.70
N SER A 163 6.04 -1.43 -6.68
CA SER A 163 4.97 -0.58 -6.16
C SER A 163 5.49 0.79 -5.72
N LEU A 164 6.63 0.87 -5.03
CA LEU A 164 7.23 2.15 -4.64
C LEU A 164 7.69 2.98 -5.85
N GLN A 165 8.07 2.37 -6.97
CA GLN A 165 8.39 3.05 -8.22
C GLN A 165 7.13 3.68 -8.81
N ASP A 166 6.02 2.92 -8.88
CA ASP A 166 4.74 3.41 -9.38
C ASP A 166 4.25 4.61 -8.58
N PHE A 167 4.37 4.58 -7.25
CA PHE A 167 3.96 5.70 -6.41
C PHE A 167 5.04 6.76 -6.19
N GLU A 168 6.15 6.69 -6.93
CA GLU A 168 7.27 7.64 -6.90
C GLU A 168 7.89 7.82 -5.50
N TYR A 169 7.82 6.81 -4.64
CA TYR A 169 8.47 6.78 -3.32
C TYR A 169 9.83 6.10 -3.33
N PHE A 170 10.11 5.27 -4.33
CA PHE A 170 11.37 4.56 -4.48
C PHE A 170 12.57 5.51 -4.65
N ILE A 171 13.69 5.17 -4.01
CA ILE A 171 14.96 5.88 -4.14
C ILE A 171 16.05 4.94 -4.64
N ASP A 172 16.23 3.79 -3.97
CA ASP A 172 17.33 2.86 -4.24
C ASP A 172 17.00 1.48 -3.64
N ALA A 173 17.66 0.40 -4.10
CA ALA A 173 17.57 -0.92 -3.50
C ALA A 173 18.91 -1.66 -3.62
N GLY A 174 19.18 -2.54 -2.66
CA GLY A 174 20.43 -3.31 -2.66
C GLY A 174 20.48 -4.39 -1.59
N ILE A 175 21.60 -5.10 -1.55
CA ILE A 175 21.86 -6.19 -0.60
C ILE A 175 22.74 -5.74 0.55
N VAL A 176 22.70 -6.51 1.65
CA VAL A 176 23.67 -6.41 2.75
C VAL A 176 24.64 -7.58 2.65
N LYS A 177 25.87 -7.32 2.20
CA LYS A 177 26.86 -8.37 1.90
C LYS A 177 27.18 -9.28 3.09
N GLU A 178 27.18 -8.72 4.30
CA GLU A 178 27.45 -9.46 5.55
C GLU A 178 26.27 -10.35 5.99
N HIS A 179 25.08 -10.16 5.41
CA HIS A 179 23.86 -10.90 5.73
C HIS A 179 23.21 -11.41 4.43
N PRO A 180 23.75 -12.51 3.85
CA PRO A 180 23.18 -13.09 2.64
C PRO A 180 21.71 -13.45 2.86
N GLY A 181 20.86 -13.12 1.90
CA GLY A 181 19.40 -13.26 2.02
C GLY A 181 18.68 -12.02 2.55
N ILE A 182 19.38 -10.94 2.91
CA ILE A 182 18.76 -9.67 3.32
C ILE A 182 18.94 -8.60 2.25
N GLY A 183 17.80 -8.05 1.82
CA GLY A 183 17.71 -6.89 0.95
C GLY A 183 17.33 -5.65 1.75
N VAL A 184 17.59 -4.48 1.16
CA VAL A 184 17.23 -3.19 1.72
C VAL A 184 16.60 -2.35 0.63
N ILE A 185 15.40 -1.84 0.92
CA ILE A 185 14.69 -0.88 0.10
C ILE A 185 14.89 0.51 0.71
N VAL A 186 15.37 1.45 -0.09
CA VAL A 186 15.51 2.86 0.28
C VAL A 186 14.37 3.65 -0.36
N MET A 187 13.62 4.37 0.46
CA MET A 187 12.41 5.07 0.03
C MET A 187 12.31 6.46 0.68
N LYS A 188 11.52 7.35 0.07
CA LYS A 188 11.21 8.67 0.63
C LYS A 188 10.43 8.50 1.93
N LYS A 189 10.95 9.04 3.03
CA LYS A 189 10.26 9.00 4.32
C LYS A 189 9.05 9.94 4.29
N GLN A 190 7.91 9.43 4.73
CA GLN A 190 6.69 10.24 4.83
C GLN A 190 6.57 10.88 6.22
N PRO A 191 6.24 12.18 6.30
CA PRO A 191 5.95 12.83 7.57
C PRO A 191 4.57 12.43 8.10
N GLY A 192 4.38 12.58 9.41
CA GLY A 192 3.11 12.34 10.09
C GLY A 192 3.17 11.17 11.07
N LYS A 193 2.02 10.84 11.65
CA LYS A 193 1.84 9.71 12.57
C LYS A 193 0.48 9.04 12.33
N PRO A 194 0.32 7.75 12.64
CA PRO A 194 -0.99 7.11 12.69
C PRO A 194 -1.96 7.96 13.54
N LEU A 195 -3.19 8.16 13.07
CA LEU A 195 -4.15 9.08 13.71
C LEU A 195 -4.33 8.80 15.20
N HIS A 196 -4.50 7.52 15.56
CA HIS A 196 -4.67 7.05 16.93
C HIS A 196 -3.42 7.20 17.82
N LYS A 197 -2.27 7.58 17.27
CA LYS A 197 -1.04 7.90 18.02
C LYS A 197 -0.84 9.41 18.19
N ILE A 198 -1.74 10.25 17.69
CA ILE A 198 -1.65 11.70 17.80
C ILE A 198 -2.39 12.18 19.05
N LYS A 199 -1.63 12.57 20.09
CA LYS A 199 -2.17 13.08 21.37
C LYS A 199 -3.23 14.18 21.20
N ALA A 200 -2.97 15.15 20.32
CA ALA A 200 -3.92 16.24 20.06
C ALA A 200 -5.29 15.75 19.54
N TRP A 201 -5.32 14.66 18.75
CA TRP A 201 -6.57 14.05 18.32
C TRP A 201 -7.20 13.23 19.44
N GLN A 202 -6.41 12.46 20.20
CA GLN A 202 -6.88 11.69 21.35
C GLN A 202 -7.54 12.55 22.43
N GLU A 203 -7.08 13.79 22.62
CA GLU A 203 -7.59 14.75 23.60
C GLU A 203 -8.66 15.70 23.03
N ALA A 204 -8.90 15.67 21.71
CA ALA A 204 -9.90 16.54 21.10
C ALA A 204 -11.34 16.17 21.51
N PRO A 205 -12.26 17.16 21.54
CA PRO A 205 -13.68 16.89 21.72
C PRO A 205 -14.21 15.89 20.68
N LEU A 206 -15.20 15.08 21.06
CA LEU A 206 -15.72 13.97 20.24
C LEU A 206 -16.15 14.41 18.83
N LYS A 207 -16.91 15.52 18.75
CA LYS A 207 -17.32 16.13 17.48
C LYS A 207 -16.13 16.41 16.56
N GLN A 208 -15.02 16.88 17.12
CA GLN A 208 -13.83 17.22 16.37
C GLN A 208 -13.03 15.98 15.98
N LYS A 209 -12.99 14.95 16.84
CA LYS A 209 -12.41 13.64 16.48
C LYS A 209 -13.09 13.05 15.25
N PHE A 210 -14.42 13.05 15.22
CA PHE A 210 -15.20 12.55 14.09
C PHE A 210 -15.03 13.42 12.84
N ALA A 211 -15.04 14.74 12.97
CA ALA A 211 -14.78 15.63 11.85
C ALA A 211 -13.41 15.35 11.20
N ILE A 212 -12.36 15.14 11.99
CA ILE A 212 -11.02 14.78 11.50
C ILE A 212 -11.03 13.39 10.87
N TYR A 213 -11.64 12.41 11.53
CA TYR A 213 -11.73 11.03 11.03
C TYR A 213 -12.40 10.98 9.65
N HIS A 214 -13.57 11.60 9.50
CA HIS A 214 -14.32 11.66 8.23
C HIS A 214 -13.51 12.37 7.15
N LYS A 215 -12.76 13.42 7.52
CA LYS A 215 -11.90 14.13 6.56
C LYS A 215 -10.70 13.28 6.13
N VAL A 216 -10.12 12.48 7.03
CA VAL A 216 -9.07 11.51 6.69
C VAL A 216 -9.63 10.44 5.75
N GLN A 217 -10.77 9.84 6.09
CA GLN A 217 -11.45 8.82 5.27
C GLN A 217 -11.70 9.34 3.85
N SER A 218 -12.33 10.51 3.73
CA SER A 218 -12.61 11.15 2.44
C SER A 218 -11.35 11.45 1.64
N THR A 219 -10.31 11.97 2.29
CA THR A 219 -9.02 12.25 1.62
C THR A 219 -8.35 10.97 1.12
N VAL A 220 -8.38 9.88 1.90
CA VAL A 220 -7.82 8.59 1.49
C VAL A 220 -8.63 8.02 0.32
N CYS A 221 -9.95 8.03 0.40
CA CYS A 221 -10.81 7.53 -0.67
C CYS A 221 -10.50 8.22 -2.01
N SER A 222 -10.55 9.55 -2.04
CA SER A 222 -10.29 10.30 -3.27
C SER A 222 -8.89 10.05 -3.82
N LYS A 223 -7.89 9.91 -2.94
CA LYS A 223 -6.50 9.65 -3.36
C LYS A 223 -6.30 8.26 -3.96
N ILE A 224 -6.97 7.25 -3.42
CA ILE A 224 -6.92 5.89 -3.96
C ILE A 224 -7.68 5.81 -5.28
N TYR A 225 -8.85 6.47 -5.39
CA TYR A 225 -9.58 6.49 -6.66
C TYR A 225 -8.77 7.17 -7.77
N ASP A 226 -8.13 8.31 -7.48
CA ASP A 226 -7.24 8.99 -8.44
C ASP A 226 -6.07 8.09 -8.89
N TRP A 227 -5.59 7.20 -8.03
CA TRP A 227 -4.58 6.21 -8.42
C TRP A 227 -5.12 5.12 -9.33
N ILE A 228 -6.35 4.66 -9.10
CA ILE A 228 -7.01 3.72 -10.00
C ILE A 228 -7.20 4.36 -11.38
N GLU A 229 -7.72 5.58 -11.43
CA GLU A 229 -7.97 6.30 -12.70
C GLU A 229 -6.70 6.57 -13.51
N ARG A 230 -5.59 6.91 -12.83
CA ARG A 230 -4.36 7.34 -13.51
C ARG A 230 -3.32 6.24 -13.71
N ARG A 231 -3.34 5.21 -12.86
CA ARG A 231 -2.28 4.20 -12.80
C ARG A 231 -2.82 2.79 -12.91
N GLU A 232 -4.14 2.59 -12.92
CA GLU A 232 -4.77 1.27 -12.92
C GLU A 232 -4.38 0.42 -11.69
N LEU A 233 -4.03 1.09 -10.58
CA LEU A 233 -3.58 0.45 -9.33
C LEU A 233 -4.48 0.83 -8.15
N LEU A 234 -4.96 -0.19 -7.44
CA LEU A 234 -5.59 -0.07 -6.13
C LEU A 234 -4.53 -0.16 -5.03
N TYR A 235 -4.47 0.85 -4.16
CA TYR A 235 -3.84 0.69 -2.84
C TYR A 235 -4.85 0.10 -1.86
N SER A 236 -4.62 -1.13 -1.41
CA SER A 236 -5.59 -1.95 -0.68
C SER A 236 -5.35 -2.00 0.83
N ASP A 237 -4.13 -1.70 1.30
CA ASP A 237 -3.75 -1.83 2.72
C ASP A 237 -3.76 -0.48 3.47
N PHE A 238 -4.91 0.20 3.46
CA PHE A 238 -5.11 1.48 4.16
C PHE A 238 -5.48 1.29 5.64
N THR A 239 -4.78 0.37 6.33
CA THR A 239 -4.91 0.23 7.78
C THR A 239 -4.52 1.51 8.51
N PRO A 240 -4.97 1.70 9.75
CA PRO A 240 -4.63 2.90 10.49
C PRO A 240 -3.14 3.13 10.75
N LEU A 241 -2.31 2.09 10.65
CA LEU A 241 -0.85 2.20 10.78
C LEU A 241 -0.20 2.73 9.51
N ASN A 242 -0.83 2.48 8.36
CA ASN A 242 -0.33 2.84 7.03
C ASN A 242 -0.84 4.21 6.56
N ILE A 243 -1.79 4.79 7.29
CA ILE A 243 -2.29 6.15 7.05
C ILE A 243 -1.67 7.12 8.08
N LEU A 244 -0.69 7.89 7.61
CA LEU A 244 -0.03 8.91 8.41
C LEU A 244 -0.74 10.25 8.26
N VAL A 245 -1.00 10.89 9.39
CA VAL A 245 -1.73 12.15 9.46
C VAL A 245 -0.83 13.24 10.03
N ILE A 246 -0.97 14.45 9.46
CA ILE A 246 -0.43 15.69 10.03
C ILE A 246 -1.61 16.56 10.44
N LEU A 247 -1.66 16.88 11.73
CA LEU A 247 -2.64 17.79 12.31
C LEU A 247 -1.94 19.08 12.73
N ASP A 248 -2.68 20.18 12.67
CA ASP A 248 -2.33 21.47 13.25
C ASP A 248 -3.45 21.93 14.19
N GLY A 249 -3.14 22.91 15.05
CA GLY A 249 -4.04 23.33 16.12
C GLY A 249 -4.13 22.32 17.28
N LYS A 250 -4.96 22.65 18.27
CA LYS A 250 -5.26 21.83 19.47
C LYS A 250 -6.68 22.09 19.95
N GLY A 251 -7.25 21.15 20.72
CA GLY A 251 -8.61 21.26 21.25
C GLY A 251 -9.63 21.42 20.14
N GLU A 252 -10.46 22.46 20.21
CA GLU A 252 -11.49 22.75 19.21
C GLU A 252 -10.92 23.26 17.87
N SER A 253 -9.69 23.79 17.87
CA SER A 253 -9.04 24.34 16.66
C SER A 253 -8.30 23.30 15.83
N ILE A 254 -8.24 22.05 16.29
CA ILE A 254 -7.46 21.01 15.59
C ILE A 254 -8.03 20.76 14.20
N ARG A 255 -7.18 20.77 13.17
CA ARG A 255 -7.60 20.55 11.79
C ARG A 255 -6.62 19.61 11.07
N LEU A 256 -7.13 18.96 10.02
CA LEU A 256 -6.35 18.07 9.18
C LEU A 256 -5.53 18.91 8.19
N LYS A 257 -4.20 18.83 8.26
CA LYS A 257 -3.29 19.48 7.32
C LYS A 257 -3.01 18.61 6.11
N SER A 258 -2.68 17.33 6.32
CA SER A 258 -2.41 16.40 5.21
C SER A 258 -2.49 14.94 5.65
N VAL A 259 -2.73 14.07 4.67
CA VAL A 259 -2.66 12.61 4.79
C VAL A 259 -1.54 12.07 3.90
N LYS A 260 -0.75 11.13 4.42
CA LYS A 260 0.28 10.37 3.69
C LYS A 260 -0.02 8.87 3.83
N ILE A 261 0.25 8.13 2.76
CA ILE A 261 0.05 6.68 2.68
C ILE A 261 1.44 6.04 2.62
N VAL A 262 1.67 5.00 3.41
CA VAL A 262 2.95 4.27 3.52
C VAL A 262 2.70 2.76 3.51
N ASP A 263 3.77 1.99 3.37
CA ASP A 263 3.76 0.53 3.30
C ASP A 263 3.05 -0.01 2.05
N PHE A 264 3.81 -0.10 0.96
CA PHE A 264 3.35 -0.61 -0.33
C PHE A 264 3.79 -2.07 -0.54
N GLY A 265 4.00 -2.80 0.55
CA GLY A 265 4.35 -4.22 0.50
C GLY A 265 3.18 -5.06 0.00
N PRO A 266 3.43 -6.24 -0.58
CA PRO A 266 2.38 -7.14 -1.03
C PRO A 266 1.58 -7.70 0.16
N PRO A 267 0.26 -7.94 0.03
CA PRO A 267 -0.63 -7.64 -1.11
C PRO A 267 -1.26 -6.22 -1.11
N GLY A 268 -0.58 -5.22 -0.55
CA GLY A 268 -1.09 -3.87 -0.35
C GLY A 268 -1.33 -3.03 -1.61
N VAL A 269 -0.87 -3.49 -2.78
CA VAL A 269 -1.12 -2.87 -4.09
C VAL A 269 -1.61 -3.95 -5.04
N VAL A 270 -2.69 -3.66 -5.77
CA VAL A 270 -3.39 -4.62 -6.63
C VAL A 270 -3.70 -3.95 -7.97
N GLU A 271 -3.47 -4.65 -9.06
CA GLU A 271 -3.84 -4.19 -10.40
C GLU A 271 -5.36 -4.21 -10.62
N THR A 272 -5.84 -3.27 -11.43
CA THR A 272 -7.25 -3.15 -11.80
C THR A 272 -7.46 -3.57 -13.25
N LYS A 273 -8.52 -4.34 -13.51
CA LYS A 273 -8.92 -4.73 -14.87
C LYS A 273 -9.55 -3.57 -15.64
N TYR A 274 -10.22 -2.70 -14.90
CA TYR A 274 -10.86 -1.48 -15.38
C TYR A 274 -11.11 -0.54 -14.20
N THR A 275 -11.29 0.76 -14.49
CA THR A 275 -11.70 1.74 -13.48
C THR A 275 -13.18 1.53 -13.11
N PRO A 276 -13.52 1.20 -11.86
CA PRO A 276 -14.91 1.07 -11.43
C PRO A 276 -15.59 2.44 -11.39
N THR A 277 -16.93 2.47 -11.48
CA THR A 277 -17.68 3.72 -11.28
C THR A 277 -17.47 4.26 -9.86
N PRO A 278 -17.61 5.58 -9.65
CA PRO A 278 -17.52 6.19 -8.33
C PRO A 278 -18.37 5.51 -7.25
N GLN A 279 -19.59 5.07 -7.60
CA GLN A 279 -20.52 4.42 -6.68
C GLN A 279 -20.03 3.03 -6.28
N VAL A 280 -19.57 2.23 -7.24
CA VAL A 280 -19.01 0.88 -6.98
C VAL A 280 -17.77 0.99 -6.12
N PHE A 281 -16.86 1.90 -6.46
CA PHE A 281 -15.66 2.11 -5.66
C PHE A 281 -15.98 2.58 -4.24
N GLN A 282 -16.92 3.51 -4.07
CA GLN A 282 -17.30 3.97 -2.74
C GLN A 282 -17.85 2.85 -1.87
N GLN A 283 -18.66 1.94 -2.43
CA GLN A 283 -19.22 0.81 -1.68
C GLN A 283 -18.09 -0.11 -1.20
N PHE A 284 -17.20 -0.50 -2.11
CA PHE A 284 -15.99 -1.28 -1.78
C PHE A 284 -15.15 -0.58 -0.70
N PHE A 285 -14.81 0.69 -0.92
CA PHE A 285 -13.95 1.46 -0.02
C PHE A 285 -14.58 1.58 1.37
N SER A 286 -15.89 1.84 1.46
CA SER A 286 -16.58 2.00 2.76
C SER A 286 -16.55 0.69 3.55
N ALA A 287 -16.88 -0.44 2.91
CA ALA A 287 -16.88 -1.75 3.56
C ALA A 287 -15.47 -2.14 4.05
N ARG A 288 -14.44 -1.88 3.22
CA ARG A 288 -13.05 -2.17 3.58
C ARG A 288 -12.51 -1.20 4.64
N TRP A 289 -12.90 0.07 4.59
CA TRP A 289 -12.54 1.06 5.60
C TRP A 289 -13.08 0.65 6.96
N ASP A 290 -14.36 0.30 7.05
CA ASP A 290 -14.97 -0.17 8.29
C ASP A 290 -14.23 -1.41 8.83
N PHE A 291 -13.91 -2.39 7.98
CA PHE A 291 -13.16 -3.59 8.40
C PHE A 291 -11.74 -3.28 8.91
N LEU A 292 -10.99 -2.40 8.21
CA LEU A 292 -9.60 -2.10 8.58
C LEU A 292 -9.50 -1.15 9.79
N TRP A 293 -10.50 -0.29 9.99
CA TRP A 293 -10.51 0.77 11.01
C TRP A 293 -11.38 0.46 12.24
N GLU A 294 -12.18 -0.62 12.21
CA GLU A 294 -13.01 -1.10 13.33
C GLU A 294 -12.31 -1.01 14.70
N PRO A 295 -11.03 -1.43 14.87
CA PRO A 295 -10.39 -1.43 16.19
C PRO A 295 -10.13 -0.04 16.78
N LEU A 296 -10.22 1.03 15.99
CA LEU A 296 -9.86 2.37 16.44
C LEU A 296 -11.03 3.27 16.76
N VAL A 297 -12.21 2.98 16.21
CA VAL A 297 -13.32 3.91 16.33
C VAL A 297 -14.62 3.14 16.50
N VAL A 298 -15.11 3.10 17.75
CA VAL A 298 -16.52 2.83 18.02
C VAL A 298 -17.28 4.10 17.64
N ILE A 299 -17.65 4.22 16.36
CA ILE A 299 -18.51 5.30 15.87
C ILE A 299 -19.95 4.87 16.12
N PRO A 300 -20.74 5.64 16.91
CA PRO A 300 -22.18 5.47 16.94
C PRO A 300 -22.74 5.45 15.51
N GLU A 301 -23.62 4.51 15.20
CA GLU A 301 -24.10 4.29 13.82
C GLU A 301 -24.72 5.55 13.19
N ASN A 302 -25.39 6.37 14.02
CA ASN A 302 -25.98 7.65 13.64
C ASN A 302 -24.96 8.75 13.31
N GLU A 303 -23.68 8.58 13.64
CA GLU A 303 -22.59 9.51 13.34
C GLU A 303 -21.68 9.04 12.19
N ARG A 304 -21.98 7.88 11.58
CA ARG A 304 -21.28 7.42 10.38
C ARG A 304 -21.60 8.32 9.19
N PRO A 305 -20.62 8.61 8.33
CA PRO A 305 -20.85 9.48 7.19
C PRO A 305 -21.72 8.74 6.17
N ARG A 306 -22.67 9.44 5.56
CA ARG A 306 -23.52 8.87 4.49
C ARG A 306 -22.73 8.44 3.25
N SER A 307 -21.53 9.00 3.06
CA SER A 307 -20.59 8.64 2.00
C SER A 307 -19.16 8.80 2.52
N ALA A 308 -18.36 7.76 2.32
CA ALA A 308 -16.92 7.81 2.57
C ALA A 308 -16.16 8.65 1.52
N CYS A 309 -16.77 8.94 0.37
CA CYS A 309 -16.13 9.52 -0.81
C CYS A 309 -16.96 10.66 -1.43
N PRO A 310 -17.36 11.68 -0.65
CA PRO A 310 -18.33 12.69 -1.11
C PRO A 310 -17.87 13.52 -2.31
N ALA A 311 -16.56 13.55 -2.60
CA ALA A 311 -16.02 14.22 -3.78
C ALA A 311 -16.29 13.47 -5.09
N LEU A 312 -16.50 12.15 -5.02
CA LEU A 312 -16.68 11.30 -6.20
C LEU A 312 -18.16 11.20 -6.65
N LEU A 313 -19.11 11.59 -5.79
CA LEU A 313 -20.56 11.47 -6.04
C LEU A 313 -21.22 12.76 -6.56
N LYS A 314 -20.44 13.75 -7.00
CA LYS A 314 -20.94 15.05 -7.45
C LYS A 314 -21.20 15.06 -8.95
#